data_AF-A0A6J0A9Q2-F1
#
_entry.id   AF-A0A6J0A9Q2-F1
#
_cell.length_a   1.000
_cell.length_b   1.000
_cell.length_c   1.000
_cell.angle_alpha   90.00
_cell.angle_beta   90.00
_cell.angle_gamma   90.00
#
_symmetry.space_group_name_H-M   'P 1'
#
loop_
_entity.id
_entity.type
_entity.pdbx_description
1 polymer ?
#
loop_
_entity_poly.entity_id
_entity_poly.type
_entity_poly.pdbx_seq_one_letter_code
_entity_poly.pdbx_strand_id
1 'polypeptide(L)'
;APGSEAVFRGLYSLSLPALSSLLCGSTDEEELARRLARAREAAKKAGLPMALARLCFVLGRLCVRRLKLSQARVYFEEAVGALGGRFGDLILAVAVYTNLASVHLRQKNPEKGAQVLPKALALLLGTPGHVCSTEAESGLLRLALRRAVGGRSPQA
;
A
#
# COMPACT_ATOMS: atom_id res chain seq x y z
N ALA A 1 22.30 -1.11 -4.36
CA ALA A 1 22.35 -0.39 -5.65
C ALA A 1 21.08 0.44 -5.81
N PRO A 2 21.19 1.78 -5.95
CA PRO A 2 20.04 2.69 -5.95
C PRO A 2 19.19 2.67 -7.25
N GLY A 3 19.49 1.81 -8.22
CA GLY A 3 18.76 1.72 -9.50
C GLY A 3 17.53 0.80 -9.52
N SER A 4 17.28 0.01 -8.46
CA SER A 4 16.17 -0.96 -8.47
C SER A 4 14.78 -0.31 -8.24
N GLU A 5 14.71 0.85 -7.58
CA GLU A 5 13.44 1.50 -7.20
C GLU A 5 12.63 1.96 -8.42
N ALA A 6 13.30 2.48 -9.46
CA ALA A 6 12.64 2.97 -10.68
C ALA A 6 11.89 1.86 -11.43
N VAL A 7 12.44 0.64 -11.44
CA VAL A 7 11.83 -0.52 -12.11
C VAL A 7 10.51 -0.92 -11.46
N PHE A 8 10.41 -0.80 -10.13
CA PHE A 8 9.21 -1.19 -9.40
C PHE A 8 8.17 -0.09 -9.29
N ARG A 9 8.47 1.16 -9.67
CA ARG A 9 7.53 2.28 -9.54
C ARG A 9 6.18 2.00 -10.22
N GLY A 10 6.20 1.36 -11.38
CA GLY A 10 4.99 0.92 -12.07
C GLY A 10 4.13 -0.02 -11.22
N LEU A 11 4.74 -0.94 -10.46
CA LEU A 11 4.03 -1.88 -9.59
C LEU A 11 3.14 -1.17 -8.55
N TYR A 12 3.57 0.01 -8.10
CA TYR A 12 2.87 0.78 -7.05
C TYR A 12 1.79 1.68 -7.60
N SER A 13 2.00 2.23 -8.79
CA SER A 13 1.07 3.17 -9.44
C SER A 13 0.01 2.51 -10.32
N LEU A 14 0.24 1.29 -10.80
CA LEU A 14 -0.65 0.65 -11.76
C LEU A 14 -2.01 0.26 -11.17
N SER A 15 -3.05 0.34 -11.99
CA SER A 15 -4.33 -0.32 -11.69
C SER A 15 -4.14 -1.83 -11.62
N LEU A 16 -4.96 -2.52 -10.82
CA LEU A 16 -4.78 -3.96 -10.61
C LEU A 16 -4.98 -4.80 -11.89
N PRO A 17 -5.89 -4.46 -12.83
CA PRO A 17 -5.96 -5.15 -14.13
C PRO A 17 -4.65 -5.08 -14.91
N ALA A 18 -3.99 -3.93 -14.92
CA ALA A 18 -2.68 -3.77 -15.56
C ALA A 18 -1.56 -4.53 -14.82
N LEU A 19 -1.70 -4.68 -13.49
CA LEU A 19 -0.77 -5.45 -12.67
C LEU A 19 -0.92 -6.97 -12.91
N SER A 20 -2.15 -7.46 -13.07
CA SER A 20 -2.42 -8.85 -13.45
C SER A 20 -1.90 -9.18 -14.86
N SER A 21 -2.08 -8.29 -15.84
CA SER A 21 -1.58 -8.50 -17.20
C SER A 21 -0.06 -8.54 -17.27
N LEU A 22 0.64 -7.64 -16.54
CA LEU A 22 2.10 -7.61 -16.48
C LEU A 22 2.71 -8.84 -15.81
N LEU A 23 2.11 -9.34 -14.72
CA LEU A 23 2.73 -10.40 -13.93
C LEU A 23 2.64 -11.78 -14.59
N CYS A 24 1.55 -12.09 -15.27
CA CYS A 24 1.35 -13.46 -15.76
C CYS A 24 0.54 -13.59 -17.07
N GLY A 25 0.25 -12.51 -17.81
CA GLY A 25 -0.37 -12.59 -19.15
C GLY A 25 -1.69 -13.38 -19.21
N SER A 26 -2.84 -12.71 -19.05
CA SER A 26 -4.20 -13.30 -19.14
C SER A 26 -4.56 -14.45 -18.17
N THR A 27 -3.83 -14.62 -17.07
CA THR A 27 -4.03 -15.71 -16.10
C THR A 27 -5.07 -15.39 -15.02
N ASP A 28 -5.68 -16.45 -14.50
CA ASP A 28 -6.59 -16.44 -13.35
C ASP A 28 -5.94 -15.76 -12.11
N GLU A 29 -6.68 -14.82 -11.52
CA GLU A 29 -6.26 -14.05 -10.34
C GLU A 29 -6.00 -14.95 -9.13
N GLU A 30 -6.71 -16.07 -9.02
CA GLU A 30 -6.51 -17.07 -7.95
C GLU A 30 -5.14 -17.75 -8.09
N GLU A 31 -4.74 -18.11 -9.30
CA GLU A 31 -3.43 -18.68 -9.59
C GLU A 31 -2.30 -17.66 -9.37
N LEU A 32 -2.50 -16.42 -9.80
CA LEU A 32 -1.57 -15.33 -9.52
C LEU A 32 -1.37 -15.15 -8.00
N ALA A 33 -2.47 -15.14 -7.23
CA ALA A 33 -2.40 -15.04 -5.77
C ALA A 33 -1.63 -16.22 -5.15
N ARG A 34 -1.85 -17.46 -5.63
CA ARG A 34 -1.09 -18.64 -5.17
C ARG A 34 0.40 -18.53 -5.45
N ARG A 35 0.79 -18.10 -6.66
CA ARG A 35 2.21 -17.91 -7.03
C ARG A 35 2.87 -16.83 -6.19
N LEU A 36 2.20 -15.70 -5.99
CA LEU A 36 2.68 -14.61 -5.14
C LEU A 36 2.82 -15.04 -3.68
N ALA A 37 1.88 -15.85 -3.16
CA ALA A 37 1.98 -16.39 -1.80
C ALA A 37 3.18 -17.34 -1.63
N ARG A 38 3.45 -18.20 -2.63
CA ARG A 38 4.66 -19.05 -2.62
C ARG A 38 5.94 -18.21 -2.67
N ALA A 39 5.98 -17.19 -3.51
CA ALA A 39 7.12 -16.27 -3.59
C ALA A 39 7.31 -15.48 -2.29
N ARG A 40 6.22 -15.07 -1.62
CA ARG A 40 6.25 -14.40 -0.31
C ARG A 40 6.93 -15.28 0.73
N GLU A 41 6.53 -16.55 0.83
CA GLU A 41 7.15 -17.50 1.76
C GLU A 41 8.64 -17.73 1.45
N ALA A 42 9.00 -17.84 0.17
CA ALA A 42 10.40 -17.96 -0.23
C ALA A 42 11.22 -16.72 0.15
N ALA A 43 10.71 -15.51 -0.11
CA ALA A 43 11.37 -14.25 0.27
C ALA A 43 11.53 -14.12 1.79
N LYS A 44 10.52 -14.56 2.55
CA LYS A 44 10.57 -14.58 4.02
C LYS A 44 11.66 -15.52 4.53
N LYS A 45 11.71 -16.76 4.02
CA LYS A 45 12.74 -17.76 4.38
C LYS A 45 14.15 -17.32 3.99
N ALA A 46 14.28 -16.63 2.86
CA ALA A 46 15.56 -16.11 2.37
C ALA A 46 16.01 -14.81 3.06
N GLY A 47 15.21 -14.25 3.98
CA GLY A 47 15.56 -13.00 4.67
C GLY A 47 15.64 -11.79 3.74
N LEU A 48 14.76 -11.72 2.73
CA LEU A 48 14.74 -10.65 1.72
C LEU A 48 13.61 -9.63 2.01
N PRO A 49 13.82 -8.64 2.92
CA PRO A 49 12.75 -7.79 3.43
C PRO A 49 12.06 -6.95 2.36
N MET A 50 12.82 -6.41 1.40
CA MET A 50 12.24 -5.56 0.36
C MET A 50 11.40 -6.37 -0.64
N ALA A 51 11.85 -7.58 -0.99
CA ALA A 51 11.07 -8.51 -1.82
C ALA A 51 9.78 -8.93 -1.08
N LEU A 52 9.90 -9.26 0.21
CA LEU A 52 8.76 -9.59 1.06
C LEU A 52 7.75 -8.43 1.11
N ALA A 53 8.20 -7.20 1.34
CA ALA A 53 7.33 -6.03 1.38
C ALA A 53 6.57 -5.82 0.06
N ARG A 54 7.26 -5.95 -1.09
CA ARG A 54 6.64 -5.84 -2.42
C ARG A 54 5.59 -6.92 -2.68
N LEU A 55 5.90 -8.17 -2.34
CA LEU A 55 4.99 -9.30 -2.51
C LEU A 55 3.75 -9.16 -1.62
N CYS A 56 3.95 -8.78 -0.36
CA CYS A 56 2.85 -8.49 0.57
C CYS A 56 1.99 -7.31 0.10
N PHE A 57 2.59 -6.24 -0.45
CA PHE A 57 1.84 -5.13 -1.02
C PHE A 57 0.92 -5.58 -2.17
N VAL A 58 1.45 -6.36 -3.12
CA VAL A 58 0.65 -6.86 -4.25
C VAL A 58 -0.47 -7.79 -3.78
N LEU A 59 -0.18 -8.73 -2.87
CA LEU A 59 -1.18 -9.62 -2.28
C LEU A 59 -2.27 -8.84 -1.53
N GLY A 60 -1.88 -7.80 -0.79
CA GLY A 60 -2.80 -6.89 -0.10
C GLY A 60 -3.75 -6.20 -1.09
N ARG A 61 -3.24 -5.70 -2.21
CA ARG A 61 -4.05 -5.08 -3.26
C ARG A 61 -5.03 -6.06 -3.92
N LEU A 62 -4.62 -7.29 -4.21
CA LEU A 62 -5.51 -8.36 -4.68
C LEU A 62 -6.65 -8.61 -3.69
N CYS A 63 -6.33 -8.66 -2.39
CA CYS A 63 -7.34 -8.83 -1.35
C CYS A 63 -8.31 -7.64 -1.28
N VAL A 64 -7.84 -6.40 -1.43
CA VAL A 64 -8.68 -5.19 -1.46
C VAL A 64 -9.69 -5.26 -2.60
N ARG A 65 -9.26 -5.67 -3.80
CA ARG A 65 -10.15 -5.82 -4.96
C ARG A 65 -11.20 -6.91 -4.74
N ARG A 66 -10.80 -8.03 -4.14
CA ARG A 66 -11.73 -9.12 -3.77
C ARG A 66 -12.56 -8.81 -2.52
N LEU A 67 -12.54 -7.58 -2.01
CA LEU A 67 -13.22 -7.13 -0.79
C LEU A 67 -12.82 -7.91 0.50
N LYS A 68 -11.71 -8.64 0.49
CA LYS A 68 -11.16 -9.39 1.62
C LYS A 68 -10.34 -8.47 2.54
N LEU A 69 -10.99 -7.48 3.16
CA LEU A 69 -10.29 -6.40 3.89
C LEU A 69 -9.46 -6.89 5.08
N SER A 70 -9.91 -7.92 5.80
CA SER A 70 -9.17 -8.51 6.91
C SER A 70 -7.85 -9.11 6.45
N GLN A 71 -7.87 -9.83 5.32
CA GLN A 71 -6.67 -10.41 4.72
C GLN A 71 -5.75 -9.33 4.12
N ALA A 72 -6.33 -8.33 3.47
CA ALA A 72 -5.58 -7.18 2.97
C ALA A 72 -4.78 -6.48 4.08
N ARG A 73 -5.43 -6.25 5.23
CA ARG A 73 -4.79 -5.67 6.41
C ARG A 73 -3.57 -6.49 6.85
N VAL A 74 -3.72 -7.81 7.00
CA VAL A 74 -2.61 -8.69 7.43
C VAL A 74 -1.41 -8.57 6.48
N TYR A 75 -1.65 -8.57 5.17
CA TYR A 75 -0.57 -8.41 4.20
C TYR A 75 0.09 -7.03 4.27
N PHE A 76 -0.69 -5.96 4.41
CA PHE A 76 -0.11 -4.62 4.53
C PHE A 76 0.63 -4.42 5.86
N GLU A 77 0.14 -4.96 6.98
CA GLU A 77 0.83 -4.95 8.27
C GLU A 77 2.18 -5.71 8.19
N GLU A 78 2.21 -6.86 7.51
CA GLU A 78 3.47 -7.58 7.27
C GLU A 78 4.41 -6.81 6.33
N ALA A 79 3.89 -6.11 5.32
CA ALA A 79 4.70 -5.25 4.48
C ALA A 79 5.35 -4.12 5.30
N VAL A 80 4.60 -3.48 6.20
CA VAL A 80 5.14 -2.47 7.14
C VAL A 80 6.22 -3.09 8.03
N GLY A 81 5.99 -4.28 8.56
CA GLY A 81 6.98 -5.01 9.37
C GLY A 81 8.26 -5.32 8.58
N ALA A 82 8.12 -5.75 7.32
CA ALA A 82 9.24 -6.06 6.44
C ALA A 82 10.03 -4.81 6.02
N LEU A 83 9.37 -3.65 5.87
CA LEU A 83 10.07 -2.37 5.68
C LEU A 83 10.91 -2.04 6.91
N GLY A 84 10.42 -2.32 8.12
CA GLY A 84 11.19 -2.16 9.36
C GLY A 84 11.68 -0.72 9.58
N GLY A 85 10.90 0.27 9.16
CA GLY A 85 11.27 1.69 9.20
C GLY A 85 12.32 2.11 8.15
N ARG A 86 12.77 1.20 7.27
CA ARG A 86 13.68 1.53 6.17
C ARG A 86 12.89 2.09 4.99
N PHE A 87 13.39 3.19 4.42
CA PHE A 87 12.83 3.86 3.26
C PHE A 87 13.66 3.64 1.99
N GLY A 88 14.28 2.46 1.84
CA GLY A 88 15.04 2.09 0.63
C GLY A 88 14.17 1.84 -0.61
N ASP A 89 12.88 2.16 -0.53
CA ASP A 89 11.96 2.38 -1.64
C ASP A 89 10.83 3.26 -1.09
N LEU A 90 11.01 4.58 -1.20
CA LEU A 90 10.09 5.54 -0.59
C LEU A 90 8.69 5.45 -1.21
N ILE A 91 8.60 5.16 -2.51
CA ILE A 91 7.33 5.05 -3.22
C ILE A 91 6.56 3.82 -2.73
N LEU A 92 7.24 2.68 -2.50
CA LEU A 92 6.62 1.52 -1.86
C LEU A 92 6.09 1.86 -0.47
N ALA A 93 6.86 2.60 0.35
CA ALA A 93 6.43 3.00 1.68
C ALA A 93 5.15 3.84 1.62
N VAL A 94 5.10 4.86 0.76
CA VAL A 94 3.88 5.67 0.52
C VAL A 94 2.71 4.75 0.14
N ALA A 95 2.91 3.85 -0.82
CA ALA A 95 1.85 2.96 -1.28
C ALA A 95 1.34 2.01 -0.19
N VAL A 96 2.21 1.43 0.63
CA VAL A 96 1.84 0.51 1.72
C VAL A 96 1.05 1.25 2.80
N TYR A 97 1.57 2.38 3.29
CA TYR A 97 0.91 3.13 4.37
C TYR A 97 -0.45 3.70 3.95
N THR A 98 -0.56 4.20 2.71
CA THR A 98 -1.83 4.73 2.19
C THR A 98 -2.88 3.64 2.02
N ASN A 99 -2.50 2.47 1.51
CA ASN A 99 -3.43 1.34 1.37
C ASN A 99 -3.83 0.77 2.73
N LEU A 100 -2.91 0.65 3.69
CA LEU A 100 -3.23 0.20 5.05
C LEU A 100 -4.20 1.18 5.75
N ALA A 101 -3.94 2.48 5.69
CA ALA A 101 -4.85 3.49 6.23
C ALA A 101 -6.23 3.43 5.58
N SER A 102 -6.31 3.27 4.26
CA SER A 102 -7.56 3.09 3.53
C SER A 102 -8.33 1.84 4.00
N VAL A 103 -7.64 0.70 4.21
CA VAL A 103 -8.27 -0.51 4.76
C VAL A 103 -8.82 -0.27 6.17
N HIS A 104 -8.08 0.40 7.06
CA HIS A 104 -8.58 0.70 8.41
C HIS A 104 -9.82 1.61 8.40
N LEU A 105 -9.84 2.62 7.52
CA LEU A 105 -11.00 3.49 7.34
C LEU A 105 -12.22 2.70 6.85
N ARG A 106 -12.04 1.80 5.88
CA ARG A 106 -13.12 0.94 5.35
C ARG A 106 -13.63 -0.08 6.38
N GLN A 107 -12.76 -0.55 7.28
CA GLN A 107 -13.13 -1.47 8.35
C GLN A 107 -13.81 -0.79 9.55
N LYS A 108 -13.95 0.55 9.55
CA LYS A 108 -14.43 1.32 10.71
C LYS A 108 -13.67 0.96 12.00
N ASN A 109 -12.34 0.79 11.89
CA ASN A 109 -11.48 0.53 13.04
C ASN A 109 -10.68 1.82 13.38
N PRO A 110 -11.29 2.75 14.14
CA PRO A 110 -10.72 4.07 14.37
C PRO A 110 -9.42 4.02 15.18
N GLU A 111 -9.28 3.08 16.12
CA GLU A 111 -8.12 2.99 16.99
C GLU A 111 -6.85 2.63 16.22
N LYS A 112 -6.90 1.56 15.40
CA LYS A 112 -5.77 1.17 14.56
C LYS A 112 -5.54 2.19 13.44
N GLY A 113 -6.61 2.76 12.89
CA GLY A 113 -6.55 3.82 11.89
C GLY A 113 -5.85 5.08 12.41
N ALA A 114 -6.05 5.45 13.67
CA ALA A 114 -5.47 6.65 14.28
C ALA A 114 -3.94 6.64 14.30
N GLN A 115 -3.31 5.46 14.40
CA GLN A 115 -1.85 5.34 14.42
C GLN A 115 -1.23 5.34 13.02
N VAL A 116 -1.92 4.77 12.04
CA VAL A 116 -1.41 4.61 10.67
C VAL A 116 -1.68 5.85 9.82
N LEU A 117 -2.84 6.48 10.00
CA LEU A 117 -3.31 7.58 9.15
C LEU A 117 -2.38 8.81 9.15
N PRO A 118 -1.87 9.31 10.29
CA PRO A 118 -0.93 10.44 10.28
C PRO A 118 0.36 10.12 9.52
N LYS A 119 0.88 8.89 9.66
CA LYS A 119 2.08 8.44 8.93
C LYS A 119 1.83 8.36 7.43
N ALA A 120 0.68 7.83 7.02
CA ALA A 120 0.29 7.78 5.62
C ALA A 120 0.18 9.18 5.00
N LEU A 121 -0.43 10.13 5.71
CA LEU A 121 -0.55 11.51 5.25
C LEU A 121 0.80 12.23 5.19
N ALA A 122 1.66 12.06 6.21
CA ALA A 122 3.00 12.63 6.22
C ALA A 122 3.84 12.12 5.04
N LEU A 123 3.82 10.81 4.77
CA LEU A 123 4.50 10.23 3.61
C LEU A 123 3.93 10.74 2.29
N LEU A 124 2.60 10.80 2.17
CA LEU A 124 1.94 11.21 0.94
C LEU A 124 2.22 12.68 0.60
N LEU A 125 2.20 13.57 1.60
CA LEU A 125 2.43 15.01 1.42
C LEU A 125 3.92 15.37 1.39
N GLY A 126 4.76 14.58 2.05
CA GLY A 126 6.20 14.83 2.19
C GLY A 126 7.08 14.19 1.11
N THR A 127 6.52 13.34 0.23
CA THR A 127 7.31 12.67 -0.82
C THR A 127 7.34 13.52 -2.10
N PRO A 128 8.49 14.13 -2.46
CA PRO A 128 8.58 14.97 -3.65
C PRO A 128 8.40 14.15 -4.93
N GLY A 129 7.67 14.70 -5.90
CA GLY A 129 7.45 14.06 -7.21
C GLY A 129 6.58 12.81 -7.18
N HIS A 130 5.91 12.51 -6.06
CA HIS A 130 4.89 11.46 -5.99
C HIS A 130 3.58 11.95 -6.58
N VAL A 131 3.15 11.33 -7.68
CA VAL A 131 1.85 11.62 -8.29
C VAL A 131 0.83 10.65 -7.73
N CYS A 132 -0.14 11.17 -6.96
CA CYS A 132 -1.24 10.38 -6.44
C CYS A 132 -2.01 9.74 -7.60
N SER A 133 -1.92 8.44 -7.71
CA SER A 133 -2.43 7.68 -8.86
C SER A 133 -3.48 6.64 -8.45
N THR A 134 -3.71 6.48 -7.14
CA THR A 134 -4.61 5.45 -6.61
C THR A 134 -5.81 6.04 -5.84
N GLU A 135 -6.93 5.34 -5.86
CA GLU A 135 -8.13 5.70 -5.09
C GLU A 135 -7.88 5.78 -3.58
N ALA A 136 -6.96 4.97 -3.06
CA ALA A 136 -6.57 5.03 -1.66
C ALA A 136 -5.92 6.37 -1.32
N GLU A 137 -4.96 6.83 -2.14
CA GLU A 137 -4.28 8.10 -1.96
C GLU A 137 -5.25 9.29 -2.10
N SER A 138 -6.09 9.29 -3.14
CA SER A 138 -7.06 10.36 -3.38
C SER A 138 -8.09 10.46 -2.24
N GLY A 139 -8.55 9.33 -1.71
CA GLY A 139 -9.43 9.27 -0.54
C GLY A 139 -8.80 9.86 0.71
N LEU A 140 -7.52 9.56 0.98
CA LEU A 140 -6.78 10.11 2.11
C LEU A 140 -6.51 11.60 1.97
N LEU A 141 -6.13 12.08 0.78
CA LEU A 141 -5.96 13.51 0.53
C LEU A 141 -7.26 14.28 0.73
N ARG A 142 -8.39 13.76 0.22
CA ARG A 142 -9.71 14.36 0.48
C ARG A 142 -10.02 14.42 1.97
N LEU A 143 -9.71 13.37 2.72
CA LEU A 143 -9.88 13.36 4.18
C LEU A 143 -9.00 14.41 4.87
N ALA A 144 -7.73 14.52 4.47
CA ALA A 144 -6.80 15.51 5.01
C ALA A 144 -7.26 16.94 4.73
N LEU A 145 -7.68 17.22 3.50
CA LEU A 145 -8.22 18.52 3.09
C LEU A 145 -9.48 18.87 3.90
N ARG A 146 -10.43 17.93 4.03
CA ARG A 146 -11.63 18.15 4.86
C ARG A 146 -11.30 18.47 6.31
N ARG A 147 -10.30 17.80 6.89
CA ARG A 147 -9.85 18.10 8.26
C ARG A 147 -9.15 19.45 8.37
N ALA A 148 -8.33 19.81 7.38
CA ALA A 148 -7.64 21.10 7.37
C ALA A 148 -8.60 22.28 7.20
N VAL A 149 -9.61 22.13 6.34
CA VAL A 149 -10.64 23.16 6.12
C VAL A 149 -11.67 23.19 7.26
N GLY A 150 -12.18 22.03 7.68
CA GLY A 150 -13.18 21.94 8.75
C GLY A 150 -12.63 22.24 10.15
N GLY A 151 -11.33 21.99 10.39
CA GLY A 151 -10.64 22.42 11.61
C GLY A 151 -10.38 23.92 11.68
N ARG A 152 -10.66 24.67 10.60
CA ARG A 152 -10.54 26.13 10.50
C ARG A 152 -11.87 26.87 10.63
N SER A 153 -12.91 26.26 11.20
CA SER A 153 -14.05 27.04 11.71
C SER A 153 -13.76 27.45 13.16
N PRO A 154 -13.16 28.64 13.42
CA PRO A 154 -13.48 29.31 14.66
C PRO A 154 -14.98 29.61 14.62
N GLN A 155 -15.65 29.47 15.76
CA GLN A 155 -17.00 29.97 15.95
C GLN A 155 -17.12 31.37 15.34
N ALA A 156 -18.01 31.51 14.36
CA ALA A 156 -18.57 32.78 13.91
C ALA A 156 -20.02 32.83 14.42
#